data_AF-A0A291B6Z8-F1
#
_entry.id   AF-A0A291B6Z8-F1
#
_cell.length_a   1.000
_cell.length_b   1.000
_cell.length_c   1.000
_cell.angle_alpha   90.00
_cell.angle_beta   90.00
_cell.angle_gamma   90.00
#
_symmetry.space_group_name_H-M   'P 1'
#
loop_
_entity.id
_entity.type
_entity.pdbx_description
1 polymer ?
#
loop_
_entity_poly.entity_id
_entity_poly.type
_entity_poly.pdbx_seq_one_letter_code
_entity_poly.pdbx_strand_id
1 'polypeptide(L)' 'MPHDSCISNRARMVNIVFKTKTKGSIQHLAIDSTGLKIYGEGK' A
#
# COMPACT_ATOMS: atom_id res chain seq x y z
N MET A 1 20.80 -6.90 -11.97
CA MET A 1 19.38 -6.94 -12.41
C MET A 1 18.57 -7.35 -11.20
N PRO A 2 17.72 -6.50 -10.61
CA PRO A 2 16.96 -6.94 -9.44
C PRO A 2 15.84 -7.86 -9.93
N HIS A 3 15.92 -9.12 -9.49
CA HIS A 3 14.81 -10.05 -9.53
C HIS A 3 13.71 -9.47 -8.66
N ASP A 4 12.59 -9.09 -9.26
CA ASP A 4 11.34 -8.91 -8.52
C ASP A 4 10.99 -10.25 -7.89
N SER A 5 11.40 -10.37 -6.63
CA SER A 5 11.17 -11.52 -5.76
C SER A 5 9.68 -11.79 -5.78
N CYS A 6 9.31 -12.88 -6.47
CA CYS A 6 7.99 -13.49 -6.58
C CYS A 6 6.96 -12.81 -5.68
N ILE A 7 6.24 -11.82 -6.24
CA ILE A 7 4.95 -11.39 -5.67
C ILE A 7 4.13 -12.67 -5.60
N SER A 8 4.12 -13.31 -4.42
CA SER A 8 3.65 -14.68 -4.27
C SER A 8 2.21 -14.79 -4.79
N ASN A 9 1.81 -15.95 -5.30
CA ASN A 9 0.47 -16.25 -5.85
C ASN A 9 -0.72 -15.96 -4.89
N ARG A 10 -0.50 -15.34 -3.73
CA ARG A 10 -1.47 -14.81 -2.77
C ARG A 10 -1.43 -13.29 -2.59
N ALA A 11 -0.84 -12.55 -3.52
CA ALA A 11 -0.96 -11.09 -3.52
C ALA A 11 -2.45 -10.71 -3.55
N ARG A 12 -2.92 -10.09 -2.46
CA ARG A 12 -4.30 -9.60 -2.35
C ARG A 12 -4.30 -8.13 -2.72
N MET A 13 -5.10 -7.78 -3.72
CA MET A 13 -5.41 -6.39 -4.01
C MET A 13 -6.37 -5.89 -2.93
N VAL A 14 -6.01 -4.80 -2.28
CA VAL A 14 -6.86 -4.12 -1.30
C VAL A 14 -7.04 -2.68 -1.75
N ASN A 15 -8.26 -2.16 -1.68
CA ASN A 15 -8.53 -0.76 -1.98
C ASN A 15 -8.34 0.07 -0.72
N ILE A 16 -7.40 1.01 -0.74
CA ILE A 16 -7.11 1.89 0.39
C ILE A 16 -7.34 3.34 -0.07
N VAL A 17 -8.17 4.08 0.65
CA VAL A 17 -8.41 5.50 0.38
C VAL A 17 -7.55 6.33 1.32
N PHE A 18 -6.55 7.03 0.77
CA PHE A 18 -5.73 7.97 1.51
C PHE A 18 -6.26 9.40 1.32
N LYS A 19 -6.66 10.06 2.42
CA LYS A 19 -7.06 11.47 2.42
C LYS A 19 -5.96 12.32 3.03
N THR A 20 -5.12 12.91 2.20
CA THR A 20 -4.07 13.84 2.62
C THR A 20 -4.60 15.28 2.58
N LYS A 21 -4.43 16.05 3.67
CA LYS A 21 -4.79 17.48 3.70
C LYS A 21 -3.62 18.34 3.22
N THR A 22 -3.27 18.27 1.94
CA THR A 22 -2.23 19.13 1.35
C THR A 22 -2.88 20.24 0.51
N LYS A 23 -2.40 21.48 0.65
CA LYS A 23 -2.85 22.63 -0.16
C LYS A 23 -2.22 22.68 -1.55
N GLY A 24 -1.51 21.62 -1.97
CA GLY A 24 -0.74 21.55 -3.21
C GLY A 24 -0.50 20.10 -3.67
N SER A 25 0.13 19.95 -4.84
CA SER A 25 0.40 18.66 -5.46
C SER A 25 1.47 17.86 -4.70
N ILE A 26 1.24 16.54 -4.56
CA ILE A 26 2.23 15.62 -3.99
C ILE A 26 3.05 15.05 -5.14
N GLN A 27 4.33 15.44 -5.21
CA GLN A 27 5.25 14.99 -6.27
C GLN A 27 5.76 13.56 -6.03
N HIS A 28 5.96 13.19 -4.76
CA HIS A 28 6.45 11.87 -4.35
C HIS A 28 5.65 11.38 -3.15
N LEU A 29 4.98 10.24 -3.30
CA LEU A 29 4.28 9.54 -2.23
C LEU A 29 5.05 8.25 -1.94
N ALA A 30 5.60 8.13 -0.74
CA ALA A 30 6.19 6.89 -0.24
C ALA A 30 5.23 6.24 0.76
N ILE A 31 5.00 4.95 0.61
CA ILE A 31 4.21 4.13 1.54
C ILE A 31 5.16 3.06 2.07
N ASP A 32 5.53 3.16 3.34
CA ASP A 32 6.26 2.09 4.02
C ASP A 32 5.28 1.14 4.72
N SER A 33 5.68 -0.13 4.85
CA SER A 33 4.83 -1.17 5.43
C SER A 33 4.77 -1.11 6.96
N THR A 34 5.52 -0.21 7.61
CA THR A 34 5.75 -0.23 9.05
C THR A 34 4.50 0.16 9.85
N GLY A 35 3.54 0.84 9.21
CA GLY A 35 2.30 1.31 9.85
C GLY A 35 1.00 0.72 9.30
N LEU A 36 1.03 -0.16 8.31
CA LEU A 36 -0.20 -0.65 7.65
C LEU A 36 -0.78 -1.86 8.40
N LYS A 37 -1.82 -1.64 9.21
CA LYS A 37 -2.57 -2.73 9.87
C LYS A 37 -3.81 -3.10 9.04
N ILE A 38 -3.78 -4.27 8.41
CA ILE A 38 -4.92 -4.84 7.70
C ILE A 38 -5.77 -5.61 8.72
N TYR A 39 -6.99 -5.13 8.98
CA TYR A 39 -7.99 -5.92 9.70
C TYR A 39 -8.72 -6.76 8.67
N GLY A 40 -8.71 -8.09 8.85
CA GLY A 40 -9.41 -9.00 7.95
C GLY A 40 -10.92 -8.74 8.01
N GLU A 41 -11.59 -8.86 6.86
CA GLU A 41 -13.02 -9.11 6.85
C GLU A 41 -13.24 -10.44 7.57
N GLY A 42 -13.70 -10.35 8.83
CA GLY A 42 -14.11 -11.53 9.58
C GLY A 42 -15.13 -12.29 8.76
N LYS A 43 -14.97 -13.61 8.70
CA LYS A 43 -16.09 -14.47 8.31
C LYS A 43 -17.09 -14.50 9.46
#